data_AF-A0A1S3J2P4-F1
#
_entry.id   AF-A0A1S3J2P4-F1
#
_cell.length_a   1.000
_cell.length_b   1.000
_cell.length_c   1.000
_cell.angle_alpha   90.00
_cell.angle_beta   90.00
_cell.angle_gamma   90.00
#
_symmetry.space_group_name_H-M   'P 1'
#
loop_
_entity.id
_entity.type
_entity.pdbx_description
1 polymer ?
#
loop_
_entity_poly.entity_id
_entity_poly.type
_entity_poly.pdbx_seq_one_letter_code
_entity_poly.pdbx_strand_id
1 'polypeptide(L)'
;MEGEFMGFYIEESATEVSLRSGNIRIPPQNKENKEQLLLEKFAISHGLMLAVQLDYCETQLQKFIEKLAYIPEDMKTKGKMTTEPRQAVRYIGELYDLRHRVLLESEYMETPEFFWNREELEGLFDNVRRHLELKNRVDVMKSKLSLCIDLMDNIQEALTHQHGARLEWIIIILIASEILIELLRWKGATVWAWLWGEEAAEKSDKLEQLNQEDSDPISRD
;
A
#
# COMPACT_ATOMS: atom_id res chain seq x y z
N MET A 1 -0.85 -13.39 32.23
CA MET A 1 -1.87 -12.34 32.05
C MET A 1 -3.01 -12.71 32.98
N GLU A 2 -2.96 -12.19 34.20
CA GLU A 2 -4.12 -12.25 35.09
C GLU A 2 -5.19 -11.42 34.39
N GLY A 3 -6.29 -12.06 33.97
CA GLY A 3 -7.40 -11.33 33.39
C GLY A 3 -7.93 -10.39 34.46
N GLU A 4 -7.87 -9.08 34.22
CA GLU A 4 -8.60 -8.12 35.04
C GLU A 4 -10.08 -8.44 34.90
N PHE A 5 -10.62 -9.16 35.90
CA PHE A 5 -12.03 -9.51 35.96
C PHE A 5 -12.82 -8.27 36.31
N MET A 6 -13.66 -7.81 35.38
CA MET A 6 -14.63 -6.76 35.67
C MET A 6 -15.84 -7.38 36.38
N GLY A 7 -15.87 -7.27 37.71
CA GLY A 7 -16.93 -7.85 38.55
C GLY A 7 -18.11 -6.88 38.74
N PHE A 8 -19.33 -7.41 38.68
CA PHE A 8 -20.55 -6.67 39.02
C PHE A 8 -20.98 -7.04 40.43
N TYR A 9 -20.99 -6.06 41.35
CA TYR A 9 -21.40 -6.27 42.73
C TYR A 9 -22.53 -5.31 43.09
N ILE A 10 -23.58 -5.86 43.69
CA ILE A 10 -24.62 -5.04 44.31
C ILE A 10 -24.09 -4.64 45.69
N GLU A 11 -23.92 -3.35 45.93
CA GLU A 11 -23.41 -2.83 47.19
C GLU A 11 -24.51 -2.03 47.88
N GLU A 12 -25.01 -2.56 49.00
CA GLU A 12 -26.17 -1.99 49.71
C GLU A 12 -25.91 -0.59 50.30
N SER A 13 -24.65 -0.20 50.46
CA SER A 13 -24.23 1.13 50.95
C SER A 13 -23.96 2.14 49.84
N ALA A 14 -23.97 1.73 48.57
CA ALA A 14 -23.67 2.62 47.45
C ALA A 14 -24.89 3.51 47.12
N THR A 15 -24.63 4.80 46.86
CA THR A 15 -25.66 5.79 46.49
C THR A 15 -25.72 6.03 44.98
N GLU A 16 -24.62 5.75 44.27
CA GLU A 16 -24.43 5.98 42.82
C GLU A 16 -23.68 4.80 42.19
N VAL A 17 -23.84 4.58 40.87
CA VAL A 17 -23.02 3.61 40.15
C VAL A 17 -21.61 4.16 40.00
N SER A 18 -20.64 3.46 40.56
CA SER A 18 -19.24 3.84 40.49
C SER A 18 -18.36 2.68 40.04
N LEU A 19 -17.31 3.03 39.31
CA LEU A 19 -16.31 2.08 38.83
C LEU A 19 -15.04 2.29 39.66
N ARG A 20 -14.75 1.37 40.57
CA ARG A 20 -13.54 1.40 41.43
C ARG A 20 -12.78 0.10 41.28
N SER A 21 -11.51 0.21 40.85
CA SER A 21 -10.57 -0.91 40.75
C SER A 21 -11.10 -2.09 39.94
N GLY A 22 -11.70 -1.82 38.79
CA GLY A 22 -12.26 -2.83 37.88
C GLY A 22 -13.61 -3.42 38.30
N ASN A 23 -14.20 -2.99 39.42
CA ASN A 23 -15.51 -3.47 39.84
C ASN A 23 -16.58 -2.40 39.65
N ILE A 24 -17.71 -2.80 39.07
CA ILE A 24 -18.89 -1.98 38.90
C ILE A 24 -19.79 -2.21 40.12
N ARG A 25 -19.92 -1.17 40.95
CA ARG A 25 -20.79 -1.16 42.13
C ARG A 25 -22.14 -0.62 41.72
N ILE A 26 -23.18 -1.41 41.91
CA ILE A 26 -24.55 -1.05 41.56
C ILE A 26 -25.33 -0.85 42.88
N PRO A 27 -25.95 0.32 43.10
CA PRO A 27 -26.77 0.55 44.27
C PRO A 27 -28.03 -0.35 44.24
N PRO A 28 -28.61 -0.70 45.41
CA PRO A 28 -29.78 -1.55 45.48
C PRO A 28 -30.98 -0.91 44.75
N GLN A 29 -31.71 -1.71 43.98
CA GLN A 29 -32.83 -1.22 43.17
C GLN A 29 -33.98 -0.71 44.05
N ASN A 30 -34.23 0.61 44.03
CA ASN A 30 -35.42 1.21 44.59
C ASN A 30 -36.36 1.70 43.46
N LYS A 31 -37.68 1.75 43.70
CA LYS A 31 -38.69 2.16 42.69
C LYS A 31 -38.45 3.58 42.15
N GLU A 32 -37.84 4.46 42.95
CA GLU A 32 -37.53 5.85 42.58
C GLU A 32 -36.30 5.97 41.66
N ASN A 33 -35.29 5.10 41.81
CA ASN A 33 -34.02 5.18 41.06
C ASN A 33 -33.94 4.20 39.87
N LYS A 34 -35.06 3.56 39.51
CA LYS A 34 -35.06 2.50 38.49
C LYS A 34 -34.64 3.01 37.10
N GLU A 35 -35.08 4.20 36.71
CA GLU A 35 -34.76 4.78 35.41
C GLU A 35 -33.29 5.19 35.30
N GLN A 36 -32.76 5.83 36.34
CA GLN A 36 -31.35 6.23 36.41
C GLN A 36 -30.42 5.01 36.31
N LEU A 37 -30.75 3.94 37.05
CA LEU A 37 -30.02 2.67 37.00
C LEU A 37 -30.04 2.00 35.61
N LEU A 38 -31.14 2.16 34.86
CA LEU A 38 -31.22 1.66 33.48
C LEU A 38 -30.30 2.45 32.55
N LEU A 39 -30.23 3.77 32.73
CA LEU A 39 -29.34 4.63 31.95
C LEU A 39 -27.86 4.36 32.26
N GLU A 40 -27.51 4.15 33.53
CA GLU A 40 -26.14 3.82 33.94
C GLU A 40 -25.70 2.47 33.34
N LYS A 41 -26.58 1.45 33.40
CA LYS A 41 -26.36 0.15 32.74
C LYS A 41 -26.20 0.29 31.24
N PHE A 42 -27.00 1.15 30.61
CA PHE A 42 -26.86 1.46 29.19
C PHE A 42 -25.50 2.08 28.87
N ALA A 43 -25.06 3.07 29.64
CA ALA A 43 -23.76 3.73 29.45
C ALA A 43 -22.59 2.74 29.55
N ILE A 44 -22.60 1.88 30.58
CA ILE A 44 -21.59 0.82 30.75
C ILE A 44 -21.62 -0.16 29.57
N SER A 45 -22.81 -0.63 29.18
CA SER A 45 -22.96 -1.58 28.06
C SER A 45 -22.48 -0.97 26.75
N HIS A 46 -22.70 0.32 26.54
CA HIS A 46 -22.21 1.06 25.39
C HIS A 46 -20.68 1.12 25.37
N GLY A 47 -20.03 1.44 26.49
CA GLY A 47 -18.57 1.41 26.61
C GLY A 47 -17.97 0.03 26.31
N LEU A 48 -18.61 -1.04 26.80
CA LEU A 48 -18.20 -2.42 26.52
C LEU A 48 -18.38 -2.79 25.03
N MET A 49 -19.49 -2.37 24.41
CA MET A 49 -19.72 -2.56 22.97
C MET A 49 -18.58 -1.93 22.15
N LEU A 50 -18.21 -0.69 22.46
CA LEU A 50 -17.11 0.01 21.79
C LEU A 50 -15.77 -0.72 21.95
N ALA A 51 -15.52 -1.33 23.12
CA ALA A 51 -14.30 -2.11 23.36
C ALA A 51 -14.23 -3.37 22.49
N VAL A 52 -15.35 -4.07 22.30
CA VAL A 52 -15.44 -5.27 21.45
C VAL A 52 -15.31 -4.89 19.97
N GLN A 53 -15.91 -3.77 19.57
CA GLN A 53 -15.78 -3.27 18.20
C GLN A 53 -14.33 -2.89 17.87
N LEU A 54 -13.65 -2.23 18.81
CA LEU A 54 -12.22 -1.94 18.67
C LEU A 54 -11.37 -3.21 18.56
N ASP A 55 -11.65 -4.22 19.39
CA ASP A 55 -10.98 -5.53 19.34
C ASP A 55 -11.15 -6.24 17.98
N TYR A 56 -12.34 -6.14 17.39
CA TYR A 56 -12.59 -6.64 16.04
C TYR A 56 -11.70 -5.94 15.00
N CYS A 57 -11.65 -4.61 15.02
CA CYS A 57 -10.80 -3.84 14.10
C CYS A 57 -9.30 -4.10 14.31
N GLU A 58 -8.85 -4.19 15.56
CA GLU A 58 -7.48 -4.56 15.91
C GLU A 58 -7.11 -5.94 15.34
N THR A 59 -8.01 -6.92 15.47
CA THR A 59 -7.83 -8.26 14.92
C THR A 59 -7.74 -8.26 13.40
N GLN A 60 -8.58 -7.46 12.73
CA GLN A 60 -8.55 -7.36 11.26
C GLN A 60 -7.27 -6.70 10.76
N LEU A 61 -6.81 -5.64 11.44
CA LEU A 61 -5.53 -5.01 11.15
C LEU A 61 -4.36 -5.96 11.40
N GLN A 62 -4.38 -6.71 12.49
CA GLN A 62 -3.34 -7.68 12.84
C GLN A 62 -3.19 -8.78 11.78
N LYS A 63 -4.32 -9.37 11.32
CA LYS A 63 -4.32 -10.33 10.21
C LYS A 63 -3.76 -9.74 8.92
N PHE A 64 -4.02 -8.46 8.67
CA PHE A 64 -3.48 -7.77 7.51
C PHE A 64 -1.96 -7.57 7.62
N ILE A 65 -1.47 -7.14 8.80
CA ILE A 65 -0.03 -7.02 9.08
C ILE A 65 0.69 -8.35 8.89
N GLU A 66 0.13 -9.46 9.41
CA GLU A 66 0.69 -10.80 9.25
C GLU A 66 0.79 -11.22 7.78
N LYS A 67 -0.24 -10.90 6.98
CA LYS A 67 -0.20 -11.11 5.52
C LYS A 67 0.87 -10.28 4.84
N LEU A 68 1.22 -9.10 5.35
CA LEU A 68 2.24 -8.24 4.75
C LEU A 68 3.66 -8.53 5.24
N ALA A 69 3.82 -9.23 6.36
CA ALA A 69 5.11 -9.43 7.03
C ALA A 69 6.18 -10.08 6.15
N TYR A 70 5.79 -10.93 5.18
CA TYR A 70 6.73 -11.56 4.26
C TYR A 70 7.37 -10.59 3.28
N ILE A 71 6.72 -9.46 2.95
CA ILE A 71 7.20 -8.51 1.94
C ILE A 71 8.51 -7.84 2.37
N PRO A 72 8.61 -7.20 3.56
CA PRO A 72 9.89 -6.63 4.01
C PRO A 72 10.97 -7.70 4.24
N GLU A 73 10.59 -8.91 4.63
CA GLU A 73 11.53 -10.03 4.79
C GLU A 73 12.12 -10.48 3.44
N ASP A 74 11.30 -10.59 2.41
CA ASP A 74 11.73 -10.87 1.03
C ASP A 74 12.64 -9.77 0.49
N MET A 75 12.31 -8.49 0.75
CA MET A 75 13.16 -7.37 0.36
C MET A 75 14.54 -7.43 1.02
N LYS A 76 14.61 -7.77 2.31
CA LYS A 76 15.86 -7.89 3.05
C LYS A 76 16.73 -9.04 2.53
N THR A 77 16.14 -10.18 2.21
CA THR A 77 16.88 -11.40 1.86
C THR A 77 17.29 -11.45 0.38
N LYS A 78 16.38 -11.08 -0.52
CA LYS A 78 16.58 -11.21 -1.98
C LYS A 78 17.02 -9.89 -2.64
N GLY A 79 16.88 -8.76 -1.94
CA GLY A 79 17.10 -7.43 -2.52
C GLY A 79 16.11 -7.07 -3.64
N LYS A 80 15.06 -7.89 -3.83
CA LYS A 80 14.02 -7.75 -4.85
C LYS A 80 12.71 -8.22 -4.26
N MET A 81 11.63 -7.53 -4.61
CA MET A 81 10.28 -7.93 -4.23
C MET A 81 9.84 -9.11 -5.10
N THR A 82 9.43 -10.22 -4.48
CA THR A 82 8.76 -11.34 -5.20
C THR A 82 7.31 -10.98 -5.55
N THR A 83 6.74 -9.95 -4.92
CA THR A 83 5.36 -9.51 -5.08
C THR A 83 5.11 -8.91 -6.45
N GLU A 84 4.06 -9.38 -7.12
CA GLU A 84 3.59 -8.80 -8.38
C GLU A 84 3.03 -7.38 -8.13
N PRO A 85 3.29 -6.40 -9.02
CA PRO A 85 2.76 -5.04 -8.86
C PRO A 85 1.23 -4.99 -8.68
N ARG A 86 0.51 -5.89 -9.33
CA ARG A 86 -0.94 -6.03 -9.18
C ARG A 86 -1.37 -6.43 -7.78
N GLN A 87 -0.57 -7.27 -7.10
CA GLN A 87 -0.83 -7.70 -5.73
C GLN A 87 -0.57 -6.56 -4.74
N ALA A 88 0.48 -5.75 -4.97
CA ALA A 88 0.75 -4.57 -4.15
C ALA A 88 -0.42 -3.57 -4.19
N VAL A 89 -0.98 -3.29 -5.38
CA VAL A 89 -2.16 -2.43 -5.52
C VAL A 89 -3.38 -2.99 -4.79
N ARG A 90 -3.56 -4.32 -4.79
CA ARG A 90 -4.65 -4.96 -4.04
C ARG A 90 -4.46 -4.79 -2.53
N TYR A 91 -3.25 -4.98 -2.02
CA TYR A 91 -2.96 -4.75 -0.60
C TYR A 91 -3.20 -3.30 -0.19
N ILE A 92 -2.81 -2.34 -1.04
CA ILE A 92 -3.11 -0.93 -0.84
C ILE A 92 -4.63 -0.72 -0.73
N GLY A 93 -5.42 -1.28 -1.64
CA GLY A 93 -6.89 -1.18 -1.58
C GLY A 93 -7.49 -1.79 -0.31
N GLU A 94 -7.04 -2.98 0.10
CA GLU A 94 -7.47 -3.63 1.35
C GLU A 94 -7.11 -2.79 2.59
N LEU A 95 -5.95 -2.13 2.59
CA LEU A 95 -5.50 -1.25 3.66
C LEU A 95 -6.32 0.05 3.74
N TYR A 96 -6.68 0.63 2.60
CA TYR A 96 -7.56 1.80 2.55
C TYR A 96 -8.98 1.48 3.02
N ASP A 97 -9.51 0.28 2.73
CA ASP A 97 -10.80 -0.17 3.29
C ASP A 97 -10.74 -0.27 4.82
N LEU A 98 -9.67 -0.87 5.36
CA LEU A 98 -9.44 -0.94 6.81
C LEU A 98 -9.32 0.45 7.43
N ARG A 99 -8.58 1.37 6.79
CA ARG A 99 -8.46 2.76 7.24
C ARG A 99 -9.81 3.46 7.27
N HIS A 100 -10.63 3.27 6.25
CA HIS A 100 -11.95 3.88 6.18
C HIS A 100 -12.86 3.36 7.30
N ARG A 101 -12.87 2.05 7.56
CA ARG A 101 -13.62 1.47 8.69
C ARG A 101 -13.16 2.05 10.03
N VAL A 102 -11.87 2.03 10.30
CA VAL A 102 -11.30 2.58 11.55
C VAL A 102 -11.64 4.06 11.73
N LEU A 103 -11.63 4.84 10.63
CA LEU A 103 -12.00 6.26 10.68
C LEU A 103 -13.46 6.44 11.11
N LEU A 104 -14.38 5.70 10.48
CA LEU A 104 -15.80 5.74 10.82
C LEU A 104 -16.01 5.35 12.28
N GLU A 105 -15.47 4.22 12.72
CA GLU A 105 -15.66 3.72 14.09
C GLU A 105 -15.04 4.64 15.16
N SER A 106 -13.92 5.29 14.84
CA SER A 106 -13.27 6.24 15.76
C SER A 106 -14.13 7.47 16.01
N GLU A 107 -14.95 7.91 15.06
CA GLU A 107 -15.85 9.06 15.20
C GLU A 107 -16.98 8.74 16.20
N TYR A 108 -17.50 7.51 16.16
CA TYR A 108 -18.52 7.05 17.11
C TYR A 108 -18.02 6.80 18.53
N MET A 109 -16.70 6.83 18.76
CA MET A 109 -16.09 6.58 20.07
C MET A 109 -15.96 7.85 20.94
N GLU A 110 -16.34 9.01 20.40
CA GLU A 110 -16.52 10.22 21.21
C GLU A 110 -17.75 10.11 22.10
N THR A 111 -17.77 10.85 23.21
CA THR A 111 -18.88 10.81 24.17
C THR A 111 -20.17 11.24 23.47
N PRO A 112 -21.17 10.34 23.33
CA PRO A 112 -22.40 10.69 22.60
C PRO A 112 -23.12 11.89 23.23
N GLU A 113 -23.73 12.73 22.38
CA GLU A 113 -24.47 13.94 22.81
C GLU A 113 -25.56 13.64 23.85
N PHE A 114 -26.10 12.42 23.82
CA PHE A 114 -27.06 11.94 24.81
C PHE A 114 -26.57 12.10 26.27
N PHE A 115 -25.26 11.96 26.50
CA PHE A 115 -24.66 12.05 27.83
C PHE A 115 -24.30 13.48 28.24
N TRP A 116 -24.16 14.43 27.31
CA TRP A 116 -23.70 15.80 27.61
C TRP A 116 -24.63 16.58 28.54
N ASN A 117 -25.92 16.23 28.56
CA ASN A 117 -26.91 16.88 29.43
C ASN A 117 -27.01 16.23 30.82
N ARG A 118 -26.19 15.21 31.10
CA ARG A 118 -26.28 14.38 32.32
C ARG A 118 -24.89 14.08 32.87
N GLU A 119 -24.39 14.98 33.70
CA GLU A 119 -23.03 14.98 34.26
C GLU A 119 -22.66 13.66 34.96
N GLU A 120 -23.61 13.02 35.67
CA GLU A 120 -23.40 11.72 36.33
C GLU A 120 -23.12 10.58 35.32
N LEU A 121 -23.86 10.56 34.21
CA LEU A 121 -23.73 9.52 33.18
C LEU A 121 -22.49 9.74 32.32
N GLU A 122 -22.17 11.00 32.03
CA GLU A 122 -20.93 11.38 31.36
C GLU A 122 -19.71 10.94 32.18
N GLY A 123 -19.68 11.25 33.48
CA GLY A 123 -18.60 10.83 34.37
C GLY A 123 -18.45 9.31 34.45
N LEU A 124 -19.55 8.56 34.51
CA LEU A 124 -19.54 7.11 34.50
C LEU A 124 -19.00 6.54 33.18
N PHE A 125 -19.48 7.05 32.04
CA PHE A 125 -19.04 6.62 30.71
C PHE A 125 -17.54 6.88 30.52
N ASP A 126 -17.06 8.05 30.93
CA ASP A 126 -15.64 8.39 30.87
C ASP A 126 -14.78 7.52 31.77
N ASN A 127 -15.28 7.13 32.95
CA ASN A 127 -14.59 6.19 33.84
C ASN A 127 -14.47 4.81 33.19
N VAL A 128 -15.55 4.30 32.56
CA VAL A 128 -15.54 3.04 31.81
C VAL A 128 -14.53 3.11 30.66
N ARG A 129 -14.57 4.20 29.88
CA ARG A 129 -13.67 4.44 28.75
C ARG A 129 -12.21 4.50 29.17
N ARG A 130 -11.90 5.15 30.29
CA ARG A 130 -10.55 5.21 30.88
C ARG A 130 -10.10 3.85 31.38
N HIS A 131 -10.95 3.11 32.06
CA HIS A 131 -10.62 1.78 32.57
C HIS A 131 -10.36 0.76 31.46
N LEU A 132 -11.10 0.84 30.35
CA LEU A 132 -10.88 0.01 29.16
C LEU A 132 -9.77 0.54 28.23
N GLU A 133 -9.12 1.64 28.61
CA GLU A 133 -8.06 2.32 27.87
C GLU A 133 -8.40 2.60 26.38
N LEU A 134 -9.67 2.83 26.06
CA LEU A 134 -10.14 2.87 24.66
C LEU A 134 -9.39 3.90 23.82
N LYS A 135 -9.05 5.06 24.39
CA LYS A 135 -8.30 6.12 23.71
C LYS A 135 -6.89 5.66 23.32
N ASN A 136 -6.15 5.09 24.27
CA ASN A 136 -4.79 4.62 24.04
C ASN A 136 -4.77 3.50 22.98
N ARG A 137 -5.71 2.55 23.08
CA ARG A 137 -5.86 1.45 22.12
C ARG A 137 -6.13 1.96 20.70
N VAL A 138 -7.03 2.92 20.53
CA VAL A 138 -7.29 3.56 19.23
C VAL A 138 -6.04 4.24 18.68
N ASP A 139 -5.30 4.97 19.51
CA ASP A 139 -4.09 5.68 19.08
C ASP A 139 -3.00 4.70 18.62
N VAL A 140 -2.79 3.60 19.35
CA VAL A 140 -1.87 2.52 18.96
C VAL A 140 -2.31 1.87 17.64
N MET A 141 -3.60 1.57 17.49
CA MET A 141 -4.14 1.00 16.25
C MET A 141 -3.93 1.93 15.06
N LYS A 142 -4.21 3.23 15.21
CA LYS A 142 -3.98 4.26 14.18
C LYS A 142 -2.50 4.35 13.80
N SER A 143 -1.59 4.28 14.78
CA SER A 143 -0.15 4.29 14.52
C SER A 143 0.30 3.06 13.72
N LYS A 144 -0.16 1.85 14.09
CA LYS A 144 0.13 0.62 13.33
C LYS A 144 -0.40 0.69 11.91
N LEU A 145 -1.61 1.23 11.73
CA LEU A 145 -2.23 1.42 10.43
C LEU A 145 -1.40 2.40 9.57
N SER A 146 -0.97 3.54 10.13
CA SER A 146 -0.12 4.51 9.44
C SER A 146 1.19 3.87 8.98
N LEU A 147 1.85 3.10 9.84
CA LEU A 147 3.08 2.39 9.49
C LEU A 147 2.90 1.44 8.30
N CYS A 148 1.75 0.76 8.21
CA CYS A 148 1.44 -0.11 7.09
C CYS A 148 1.26 0.68 5.79
N ILE A 149 0.66 1.87 5.87
CA ILE A 149 0.44 2.74 4.71
C ILE A 149 1.80 3.24 4.22
N ASP A 150 2.63 3.76 5.12
CA ASP A 150 3.96 4.23 4.81
C ASP A 150 4.81 3.11 4.18
N LEU A 151 4.73 1.89 4.69
CA LEU A 151 5.40 0.72 4.10
C LEU A 151 4.90 0.44 2.68
N MET A 152 3.59 0.45 2.45
CA MET A 152 3.01 0.19 1.14
C MET A 152 3.33 1.29 0.12
N ASP A 153 3.35 2.54 0.54
CA ASP A 153 3.71 3.68 -0.31
C ASP A 153 5.18 3.58 -0.75
N ASN A 154 6.09 3.25 0.18
CA ASN A 154 7.50 2.99 -0.13
C ASN A 154 7.66 1.81 -1.11
N ILE A 155 6.87 0.75 -0.94
CA ILE A 155 6.88 -0.40 -1.86
C ILE A 155 6.42 0.02 -3.25
N GLN A 156 5.35 0.82 -3.33
CA GLN A 156 4.84 1.32 -4.60
C GLN A 156 5.86 2.18 -5.33
N GLU A 157 6.55 3.07 -4.62
CA GLU A 157 7.61 3.92 -5.18
C GLU A 157 8.79 3.09 -5.72
N ALA A 158 9.23 2.08 -4.97
CA ALA A 158 10.29 1.18 -5.43
C ALA A 158 9.87 0.38 -6.68
N LEU A 159 8.60 -0.02 -6.79
CA LEU A 159 8.06 -0.66 -7.99
C LEU A 159 8.02 0.31 -9.17
N THR A 160 7.52 1.53 -9.01
CA THR A 160 7.46 2.52 -10.11
C THR A 160 8.85 2.89 -10.60
N HIS A 161 9.83 3.03 -9.70
CA HIS A 161 11.23 3.27 -10.05
C HIS A 161 11.82 2.14 -10.91
N GLN A 162 11.55 0.87 -10.59
CA GLN A 162 11.99 -0.26 -11.42
C GLN A 162 11.36 -0.25 -12.83
N HIS A 163 10.08 0.11 -12.95
CA HIS A 163 9.43 0.22 -14.26
C HIS A 163 10.01 1.38 -15.08
N GLY A 164 10.30 2.52 -14.44
CA GLY A 164 10.97 3.66 -15.07
C GLY A 164 12.34 3.29 -15.63
N ALA A 165 13.17 2.61 -14.83
CA ALA A 165 14.49 2.17 -15.28
C ALA A 165 14.43 1.22 -16.50
N ARG A 166 13.42 0.34 -16.57
CA ARG A 166 13.23 -0.55 -17.73
C ARG A 166 12.84 0.23 -18.98
N LEU A 167 11.98 1.24 -18.85
CA LEU A 167 11.60 2.12 -19.96
C LEU A 167 12.81 2.91 -20.45
N GLU A 168 13.65 3.39 -19.53
CA GLU A 168 14.89 4.10 -19.87
C GLU A 168 15.83 3.21 -20.70
N TRP A 169 16.06 1.97 -20.27
CA TRP A 169 16.88 1.02 -21.03
C TRP A 169 16.32 0.71 -22.42
N ILE A 170 14.98 0.60 -22.55
CA ILE A 170 14.33 0.41 -23.85
C ILE A 170 14.63 1.61 -24.77
N ILE A 171 14.49 2.84 -24.27
CA ILE A 171 14.76 4.05 -25.05
C ILE A 171 16.24 4.11 -25.48
N ILE A 172 17.18 3.79 -24.59
CA ILE A 172 18.62 3.76 -24.91
C ILE A 172 18.90 2.74 -26.02
N ILE A 173 18.34 1.53 -25.94
CA ILE A 173 18.51 0.48 -26.96
C ILE A 173 17.91 0.92 -28.30
N LEU A 174 16.73 1.55 -28.29
CA LEU A 174 16.08 2.05 -29.50
C LEU A 174 16.96 3.09 -30.21
N ILE A 175 17.46 4.09 -29.48
CA ILE A 175 18.35 5.12 -30.03
C ILE A 175 19.66 4.49 -30.54
N ALA A 176 20.26 3.57 -29.78
CA ALA A 176 21.48 2.88 -30.19
C ALA A 176 21.29 2.06 -31.48
N SER A 177 20.13 1.42 -31.64
CA SER A 177 19.81 0.65 -32.84
C SER A 177 19.65 1.52 -34.09
N GLU A 178 19.06 2.71 -33.95
CA GLU A 178 18.92 3.69 -35.05
C GLU A 178 20.28 4.16 -35.53
N ILE A 179 21.15 4.57 -34.59
CA ILE A 179 22.52 5.02 -34.91
C ILE A 179 23.31 3.89 -35.59
N LEU A 180 23.14 2.63 -35.15
CA LEU A 180 23.81 1.49 -35.77
C LEU A 180 23.36 1.30 -37.23
N ILE A 181 22.06 1.43 -37.52
CA ILE A 181 21.53 1.34 -38.89
C ILE A 181 22.08 2.48 -39.76
N GLU A 182 22.12 3.71 -39.24
CA GLU A 182 22.68 4.85 -39.95
C GLU A 182 24.18 4.65 -40.27
N LEU A 183 24.96 4.13 -39.31
CA LEU A 183 26.37 3.84 -39.50
C LEU A 183 26.59 2.71 -40.52
N LEU A 184 25.77 1.65 -40.47
CA LEU A 184 25.80 0.57 -41.46
C LEU A 184 25.44 1.07 -42.86
N ARG A 185 24.47 1.99 -42.98
CA ARG A 185 24.13 2.62 -44.27
C ARG A 185 25.29 3.44 -44.82
N TRP A 186 25.95 4.23 -43.97
CA TRP A 186 27.10 5.04 -44.39
C TRP A 186 28.30 4.17 -44.83
N LYS A 187 28.65 3.17 -44.02
CA LYS A 187 29.72 2.23 -44.41
C LYS A 187 29.31 1.32 -45.57
N GLY A 188 28.04 0.95 -45.65
CA GLY A 188 27.44 0.25 -46.76
C GLY A 188 27.68 0.98 -48.07
N ALA A 189 27.45 2.30 -48.14
CA ALA A 189 27.78 3.08 -49.33
C ALA A 189 29.26 2.98 -49.74
N THR A 190 30.19 2.99 -48.77
CA THR A 190 31.63 2.82 -49.07
C THR A 190 32.02 1.39 -49.46
N VAL A 191 31.40 0.38 -48.85
CA VAL A 191 31.62 -1.03 -49.18
C VAL A 191 30.98 -1.36 -50.53
N TRP A 192 29.80 -0.82 -50.82
CA TRP A 192 29.09 -0.99 -52.09
C TRP A 192 29.84 -0.27 -53.23
N ALA A 193 30.38 0.92 -52.97
CA ALA A 193 31.28 1.61 -53.89
C ALA A 193 32.59 0.84 -54.13
N TRP A 194 33.12 0.18 -53.11
CA TRP A 194 34.29 -0.70 -53.26
C TRP A 194 33.95 -1.97 -54.05
N LEU A 195 32.81 -2.62 -53.75
CA LEU A 195 32.39 -3.88 -54.37
C LEU A 195 32.04 -3.73 -55.86
N TRP A 196 31.35 -2.65 -56.23
CA TRP A 196 31.00 -2.37 -57.63
C TRP A 196 32.06 -1.56 -58.38
N GLY A 197 33.05 -1.01 -57.66
CA GLY A 197 34.17 -0.26 -58.24
C GLY A 197 35.12 -1.15 -59.04
N GLU A 198 35.24 -2.44 -58.69
CA GLU A 198 36.13 -3.38 -59.38
C GLU A 198 35.52 -3.90 -60.70
N GLU A 199 34.22 -4.20 -60.72
CA GLU A 199 33.52 -4.64 -61.95
C GLU A 199 33.39 -3.53 -63.01
N ALA A 200 33.29 -2.26 -62.60
CA ALA A 200 33.17 -1.14 -63.54
C ALA A 200 34.47 -0.88 -64.31
N ALA A 201 35.63 -1.10 -63.67
CA ALA A 201 36.95 -0.90 -64.28
C ALA A 201 37.29 -2.02 -65.30
N GLU A 202 36.95 -3.27 -65.02
CA GLU A 202 37.21 -4.38 -65.95
C GLU A 202 36.37 -4.26 -67.24
N LYS A 203 35.16 -3.70 -67.13
CA LYS A 203 34.26 -3.54 -68.28
C LYS A 203 34.67 -2.36 -69.17
N SER A 204 35.27 -1.30 -68.64
CA SER A 204 35.79 -0.20 -69.48
C SER A 204 37.03 -0.64 -70.28
N ASP A 205 37.95 -1.38 -69.67
CA ASP A 205 39.14 -1.91 -70.36
C ASP A 205 38.76 -2.86 -71.51
N LYS A 206 37.77 -3.75 -71.30
CA LYS A 206 37.26 -4.62 -72.36
C LYS A 206 36.60 -3.86 -73.51
N LEU A 207 35.93 -2.74 -73.22
CA LEU A 207 35.29 -1.90 -74.24
C LEU A 207 36.32 -1.07 -75.01
N GLU A 208 37.39 -0.60 -74.37
CA GLU A 208 38.52 0.05 -75.06
C GLU A 208 39.26 -0.94 -75.97
N GLN A 209 39.50 -2.17 -75.52
CA GLN A 209 40.12 -3.22 -76.34
C GLN A 209 39.25 -3.62 -77.54
N LEU A 210 37.93 -3.76 -77.36
CA LEU A 210 37.00 -4.06 -78.46
C LEU A 210 36.91 -2.91 -79.49
N ASN A 211 36.96 -1.66 -79.03
CA ASN A 211 36.91 -0.49 -79.92
C ASN A 211 38.24 -0.30 -80.69
N GLN A 212 39.34 -0.80 -80.13
CA GLN A 212 40.66 -0.76 -80.76
C GLN A 212 40.84 -1.88 -81.81
N GLU A 213 40.17 -3.03 -81.65
CA GLU A 213 40.18 -4.15 -82.60
C GLU A 213 39.25 -3.91 -83.81
N ASP A 214 38.14 -3.17 -83.64
CA ASP A 214 37.23 -2.79 -84.74
C ASP A 214 37.74 -1.59 -85.58
N SER A 215 38.84 -0.96 -85.16
CA SER A 215 39.47 0.18 -85.83
C SER A 215 40.51 -0.20 -86.88
N ASP A 216 40.83 -1.49 -87.05
CA ASP A 216 41.74 -1.96 -88.09
C ASP A 216 41.00 -2.07 -89.44
N PRO A 217 41.31 -1.21 -90.43
CA PRO A 217 40.63 -1.27 -91.71
C PRO A 217 41.09 -2.50 -92.48
N ILE A 218 40.10 -3.27 -92.94
CA ILE A 218 40.21 -4.28 -94.00
C ILE A 218 41.14 -3.76 -95.11
N SER A 219 42.38 -4.26 -95.11
CA SER A 219 43.24 -4.15 -96.28
C SER A 219 42.67 -5.08 -97.34
N ARG A 220 42.03 -4.49 -98.35
CA ARG A 220 41.80 -5.15 -99.63
C ARG A 220 43.16 -5.56 -100.20
N ASP A 221 43.29 -6.84 -100.50
CA ASP A 221 43.59 -7.36 -101.84
C ASP A 221 43.25 -8.86 -101.91
#